data_AF-A0A7S3DT80-F1
#
_entry.id   AF-A0A7S3DT80-F1
#
_cell.length_a   1.000
_cell.length_b   1.000
_cell.length_c   1.000
_cell.angle_alpha   90.00
_cell.angle_beta   90.00
_cell.angle_gamma   90.00
#
_symmetry.space_group_name_H-M   'P 1'
#
loop_
_entity.id
_entity.type
_entity.pdbx_description
1 polymer ?
#
loop_
_entity_poly.entity_id
_entity_poly.type
_entity_poly.pdbx_seq_one_letter_code
_entity_poly.pdbx_strand_id
1 'polypeptide(L)'
;PKPAPKKPAAMQQRRRSSASATSNNNSNNAKHAELIANAAAEWTGLPGLRQNIGNKFMELLVGRREPLLADGMNADAIDQLLGPRAAEIESSLWQHVKGEKKPYTDKARSLVFNLRKNIGLTDQIIL
;
A
#
# COMPACT_ATOMS: atom_id res chain seq x y z
N PRO A 1 47.53 21.77 -48.35
CA PRO A 1 47.82 20.98 -47.12
C PRO A 1 47.43 21.75 -45.85
N LYS A 2 46.44 21.28 -45.09
CA LYS A 2 45.97 21.92 -43.84
C LYS A 2 46.52 21.16 -42.62
N PRO A 3 47.22 21.80 -41.67
CA PRO A 3 47.43 21.25 -40.34
C PRO A 3 46.28 21.67 -39.39
N ALA A 4 45.81 20.75 -38.55
CA ALA A 4 44.71 21.00 -37.61
C ALA A 4 45.21 21.54 -36.26
N PRO A 5 44.52 22.53 -35.64
CA PRO A 5 44.78 22.92 -34.26
C PRO A 5 44.15 21.92 -33.26
N LYS A 6 44.90 21.63 -32.20
CA LYS A 6 44.56 20.65 -31.15
C LYS A 6 43.52 21.23 -30.16
N LYS A 7 42.53 20.44 -29.76
CA LYS A 7 41.63 20.77 -28.62
C LYS A 7 42.25 20.27 -27.30
N PRO A 8 42.50 21.11 -26.28
CA PRO A 8 42.77 20.63 -24.93
C PRO A 8 41.46 20.25 -24.21
N ALA A 9 41.55 19.28 -23.28
CA ALA A 9 40.42 18.76 -22.55
C ALA A 9 40.04 19.63 -21.33
N ALA A 10 38.75 19.76 -21.05
CA ALA A 10 38.22 20.34 -19.82
C ALA A 10 36.89 19.65 -19.42
N MET A 11 36.91 18.32 -19.30
CA MET A 11 35.78 17.54 -18.78
C MET A 11 35.74 17.68 -17.25
N GLN A 12 35.10 18.72 -16.74
CA GLN A 12 35.05 18.99 -15.29
C GLN A 12 34.07 18.06 -14.56
N GLN A 13 34.66 16.95 -14.11
CA GLN A 13 34.07 15.84 -13.40
C GLN A 13 33.59 16.22 -11.98
N ARG A 14 32.36 16.75 -11.86
CA ARG A 14 31.70 16.90 -10.55
C ARG A 14 31.25 15.53 -10.01
N ARG A 15 32.08 14.89 -9.19
CA ARG A 15 31.70 13.72 -8.36
C ARG A 15 32.19 13.93 -6.92
N ARG A 16 31.42 13.40 -5.95
CA ARG A 16 31.60 13.48 -4.47
C ARG A 16 31.23 14.87 -3.92
N SER A 17 30.48 15.02 -2.83
CA SER A 17 29.76 14.10 -1.92
C SER A 17 28.33 14.67 -1.68
N SER A 18 27.38 14.04 -0.98
CA SER A 18 27.41 12.92 -0.03
C SER A 18 26.18 12.00 -0.20
N ALA A 19 25.88 11.18 0.80
CA ALA A 19 24.77 10.23 0.90
C ALA A 19 24.06 10.39 2.26
N SER A 20 22.75 10.63 2.28
CA SER A 20 21.92 10.63 3.50
C SER A 20 20.41 10.71 3.20
N ALA A 21 19.85 9.81 2.37
CA ALA A 21 18.42 9.84 2.03
C ALA A 21 17.82 8.48 1.57
N THR A 22 18.31 7.34 2.08
CA THR A 22 17.85 6.01 1.61
C THR A 22 17.49 5.03 2.74
N SER A 23 17.51 5.46 4.01
CA SER A 23 17.24 4.53 5.13
C SER A 23 15.77 4.40 5.54
N ASN A 24 14.89 5.36 5.21
CA ASN A 24 13.49 5.33 5.69
C ASN A 24 12.57 4.39 4.92
N ASN A 25 12.74 4.25 3.60
CA ASN A 25 11.83 3.44 2.77
C ASN A 25 11.82 1.95 3.13
N ASN A 26 12.90 1.45 3.75
CA ASN A 26 13.02 0.02 4.07
C ASN A 26 12.22 -0.35 5.33
N SER A 27 12.21 0.52 6.35
CA SER A 27 11.52 0.28 7.63
C SER A 27 10.00 0.30 7.48
N ASN A 28 9.46 1.26 6.73
CA ASN A 28 8.01 1.37 6.53
C ASN A 28 7.47 0.20 5.70
N ASN A 29 8.21 -0.23 4.67
CA ASN A 29 7.84 -1.40 3.87
C ASN A 29 7.88 -2.70 4.70
N ALA A 30 8.84 -2.84 5.62
CA ALA A 30 8.86 -3.94 6.57
C ALA A 30 7.64 -3.94 7.51
N LYS A 31 7.24 -2.77 8.06
CA LYS A 31 6.04 -2.66 8.90
C LYS A 31 4.75 -2.92 8.12
N HIS A 32 4.66 -2.47 6.86
CA HIS A 32 3.53 -2.78 5.99
C HIS A 32 3.42 -4.29 5.73
N ALA A 33 4.54 -4.97 5.45
CA ALA A 33 4.56 -6.42 5.27
C ALA A 33 4.18 -7.17 6.57
N GLU A 34 4.64 -6.71 7.73
CA GLU A 34 4.27 -7.24 9.05
C GLU A 34 2.77 -7.11 9.30
N LEU A 35 2.18 -5.93 9.08
CA LEU A 35 0.74 -5.69 9.26
C LEU A 35 -0.10 -6.58 8.32
N ILE A 36 0.30 -6.72 7.05
CA ILE A 36 -0.37 -7.60 6.09
C ILE A 36 -0.25 -9.07 6.52
N ALA A 37 0.91 -9.51 7.04
CA ALA A 37 1.10 -10.87 7.54
C ALA A 37 0.27 -11.16 8.80
N ASN A 38 0.16 -10.20 9.72
CA ASN A 38 -0.66 -10.31 10.91
C ASN A 38 -2.15 -10.40 10.55
N ALA A 39 -2.65 -9.52 9.67
CA ALA A 39 -4.03 -9.60 9.17
C ALA A 39 -4.29 -10.89 8.36
N ALA A 40 -3.29 -11.39 7.62
CA ALA A 40 -3.41 -12.66 6.90
C ALA A 40 -3.70 -13.85 7.83
N ALA A 41 -3.31 -13.79 9.11
CA ALA A 41 -3.66 -14.79 10.11
C ALA A 41 -5.18 -14.86 10.37
N GLU A 42 -5.87 -13.71 10.38
CA GLU A 42 -7.32 -13.62 10.61
C GLU A 42 -8.14 -14.33 9.53
N TRP A 43 -7.65 -14.35 8.28
CA TRP A 43 -8.34 -15.00 7.16
C TRP A 43 -8.03 -16.51 7.02
N THR A 44 -7.11 -17.08 7.79
CA THR A 44 -6.55 -18.43 7.52
C THR A 44 -7.59 -19.54 7.42
N GLY A 45 -8.71 -19.45 8.15
CA GLY A 45 -9.84 -20.39 8.09
C GLY A 45 -10.82 -20.16 6.92
N LEU A 46 -10.70 -19.06 6.16
CA LEU A 46 -11.58 -18.74 5.04
C LEU A 46 -11.14 -19.43 3.74
N PRO A 47 -12.06 -19.66 2.77
CA PRO A 47 -11.69 -20.09 1.43
C PRO A 47 -10.65 -19.16 0.80
N GLY A 48 -9.64 -19.70 0.12
CA GLY A 48 -8.51 -18.92 -0.41
C GLY A 48 -8.89 -17.76 -1.34
N LEU A 49 -10.07 -17.76 -1.95
CA LEU A 49 -10.60 -16.59 -2.68
C LEU A 49 -10.88 -15.39 -1.76
N ARG A 50 -11.46 -15.64 -0.58
CA ARG A 50 -11.76 -14.62 0.42
C ARG A 50 -10.47 -14.11 1.06
N GLN A 51 -9.52 -14.99 1.36
CA GLN A 51 -8.16 -14.61 1.80
C GLN A 51 -7.49 -13.64 0.81
N ASN A 52 -7.51 -13.97 -0.48
CA ASN A 52 -6.93 -13.14 -1.54
C ASN A 52 -7.62 -11.77 -1.71
N ILE A 53 -8.87 -11.63 -1.28
CA ILE A 53 -9.62 -10.35 -1.33
C ILE A 53 -9.47 -9.57 -0.03
N GLY A 54 -9.47 -10.22 1.14
CA GLY A 54 -9.10 -9.61 2.42
C GLY A 54 -7.69 -8.99 2.37
N ASN A 55 -6.70 -9.73 1.85
CA ASN A 55 -5.35 -9.20 1.63
C ASN A 55 -5.33 -7.97 0.70
N LYS A 56 -6.18 -7.90 -0.33
CA LYS A 56 -6.29 -6.72 -1.21
C LYS A 56 -6.91 -5.51 -0.55
N PHE A 57 -7.85 -5.71 0.37
CA PHE A 57 -8.35 -4.61 1.21
C PHE A 57 -7.29 -4.19 2.22
N MET A 58 -6.58 -5.13 2.85
CA MET A 58 -5.48 -4.79 3.76
C MET A 58 -4.37 -3.99 3.06
N GLU A 59 -3.89 -4.42 1.88
CA GLU A 59 -2.93 -3.68 1.05
C GLU A 59 -3.38 -2.23 0.77
N LEU A 60 -4.66 -2.04 0.49
CA LEU A 60 -5.27 -0.73 0.22
C LEU A 60 -5.28 0.16 1.47
N LEU A 61 -5.74 -0.37 2.61
CA LEU A 61 -5.86 0.39 3.86
C LEU A 61 -4.47 0.70 4.46
N VAL A 62 -3.54 -0.28 4.43
CA VAL A 62 -2.14 -0.09 4.85
C VAL A 62 -1.47 1.02 4.03
N GLY A 63 -1.81 1.17 2.75
CA GLY A 63 -1.36 2.29 1.90
C GLY A 63 -1.84 3.69 2.35
N ARG A 64 -2.75 3.79 3.32
CA ARG A 64 -3.21 5.05 3.94
C ARG A 64 -2.56 5.35 5.30
N ARG A 65 -1.85 4.38 5.88
CA ARG A 65 -1.18 4.50 7.19
C ARG A 65 -0.27 5.73 7.28
N GLU A 66 0.65 5.90 6.33
CA GLU A 66 1.60 7.03 6.31
C GLU A 66 0.90 8.41 6.22
N PRO A 67 -0.08 8.63 5.31
CA PRO A 67 -0.93 9.82 5.31
C PRO A 67 -1.61 10.11 6.66
N LEU A 68 -2.29 9.14 7.27
CA LEU A 68 -3.01 9.33 8.54
C LEU A 68 -2.05 9.67 9.70
N LEU A 69 -0.84 9.11 9.68
CA LEU A 69 0.24 9.47 10.60
C LEU A 69 0.74 10.92 10.39
N ALA A 70 0.85 11.36 9.13
CA ALA A 70 1.22 12.74 8.80
C ALA A 70 0.14 13.75 9.24
N ASP A 71 -1.12 13.34 9.24
CA ASP A 71 -2.26 14.09 9.77
C ASP A 71 -2.31 14.08 11.32
N GLY A 72 -1.33 13.45 11.98
CA GLY A 72 -1.13 13.51 13.44
C GLY A 72 -1.84 12.41 14.24
N MET A 73 -2.35 11.37 13.59
CA MET A 73 -3.05 10.27 14.26
C MET A 73 -2.09 9.28 14.94
N ASN A 74 -2.60 8.56 15.94
CA ASN A 74 -1.82 7.59 16.70
C ASN A 74 -1.54 6.32 15.86
N ALA A 75 -0.27 5.93 15.78
CA ALA A 75 0.19 4.77 15.00
C ALA A 75 -0.41 3.44 15.45
N ASP A 76 -0.47 3.20 16.77
CA ASP A 76 -0.97 1.95 17.33
C ASP A 76 -2.49 1.84 17.12
N ALA A 77 -3.20 2.97 17.17
CA ALA A 77 -4.63 3.01 16.88
C ALA A 77 -4.93 2.68 15.41
N ILE A 78 -4.19 3.26 14.45
CA ILE A 78 -4.31 2.90 13.04
C ILE A 78 -4.00 1.41 12.86
N ASP A 79 -2.87 0.92 13.37
CA ASP A 79 -2.41 -0.46 13.18
C ASP A 79 -3.42 -1.50 13.72
N GLN A 80 -4.13 -1.18 14.80
CA GLN A 80 -5.20 -2.00 15.36
C GLN A 80 -6.51 -1.96 14.55
N LEU A 81 -6.78 -0.89 13.80
CA LEU A 81 -8.01 -0.73 13.01
C LEU A 81 -7.92 -1.35 11.62
N LEU A 82 -6.73 -1.36 10.99
CA LEU A 82 -6.56 -1.79 9.59
C LEU A 82 -7.05 -3.22 9.31
N GLY A 83 -6.72 -4.19 10.16
CA GLY A 83 -7.14 -5.60 10.02
C GLY A 83 -8.66 -5.77 10.16
N PRO A 84 -9.27 -5.39 11.30
CA PRO A 84 -10.71 -5.45 11.51
C PRO A 84 -11.52 -4.72 10.43
N ARG A 85 -11.08 -3.54 9.97
CA ARG A 85 -11.76 -2.82 8.87
C ARG A 85 -11.70 -3.59 7.55
N ALA A 86 -10.56 -4.22 7.22
CA ALA A 86 -10.49 -5.12 6.07
C ALA A 86 -11.45 -6.33 6.21
N ALA A 87 -11.63 -6.85 7.45
CA ALA A 87 -12.55 -7.95 7.75
C ALA A 87 -14.01 -7.57 7.51
N GLU A 88 -14.41 -6.42 8.04
CA GLU A 88 -15.77 -5.88 7.93
C GLU A 88 -16.14 -5.66 6.46
N ILE A 89 -15.24 -5.09 5.65
CA ILE A 89 -15.45 -4.88 4.21
C ILE A 89 -15.58 -6.22 3.48
N GLU A 90 -14.68 -7.17 3.73
CA GLU A 90 -14.67 -8.49 3.07
C GLU A 90 -15.94 -9.29 3.41
N SER A 91 -16.29 -9.37 4.68
CA SER A 91 -17.47 -10.09 5.18
C SER A 91 -18.77 -9.46 4.68
N SER A 92 -18.89 -8.12 4.74
CA SER A 92 -20.05 -7.40 4.22
C SER A 92 -20.22 -7.61 2.72
N LEU A 93 -19.11 -7.61 1.96
CA LEU A 93 -19.12 -7.87 0.54
C LEU A 93 -19.55 -9.30 0.21
N TRP A 94 -19.03 -10.30 0.94
CA TRP A 94 -19.40 -11.71 0.78
C TRP A 94 -20.89 -11.96 1.08
N GLN A 95 -21.42 -11.32 2.12
CA GLN A 95 -22.84 -11.40 2.47
C GLN A 95 -23.72 -10.68 1.43
N HIS A 96 -23.34 -9.48 0.97
CA HIS A 96 -24.10 -8.70 -0.01
C HIS A 96 -24.31 -9.46 -1.33
N VAL A 97 -23.30 -10.21 -1.78
CA VAL A 97 -23.37 -11.04 -2.99
C VAL A 97 -23.82 -12.48 -2.71
N LYS A 98 -24.32 -12.79 -1.51
CA LYS A 98 -24.83 -14.11 -1.08
C LYS A 98 -23.86 -15.27 -1.34
N GLY A 99 -22.55 -15.01 -1.28
CA GLY A 99 -21.50 -15.98 -1.60
C GLY A 99 -21.31 -16.32 -3.08
N GLU A 100 -21.94 -15.60 -4.01
CA GLU A 100 -21.75 -15.82 -5.44
C GLU A 100 -20.35 -15.37 -5.91
N LYS A 101 -19.52 -16.35 -6.30
CA LYS A 101 -18.10 -16.16 -6.65
C LYS A 101 -17.84 -15.05 -7.68
N LYS A 102 -18.61 -14.98 -8.77
CA LYS A 102 -18.36 -14.02 -9.85
C LYS A 102 -18.72 -12.58 -9.42
N PRO A 103 -19.96 -12.28 -8.98
CA PRO A 103 -20.32 -10.99 -8.42
C PRO A 103 -19.39 -10.53 -7.28
N TYR A 104 -19.01 -11.44 -6.38
CA TYR A 104 -18.03 -11.17 -5.32
C TYR A 104 -16.72 -10.61 -5.87
N THR A 105 -16.08 -11.30 -6.82
CA THR A 105 -14.79 -10.85 -7.36
C THR A 105 -14.88 -9.60 -8.23
N ASP A 106 -15.96 -9.41 -8.97
CA ASP A 106 -16.17 -8.24 -9.81
C ASP A 106 -16.45 -6.99 -8.95
N LYS A 107 -17.27 -7.13 -7.91
CA LYS A 107 -17.56 -6.07 -6.95
C LYS A 107 -16.36 -5.75 -6.05
N ALA A 108 -15.56 -6.75 -5.64
CA ALA A 108 -14.29 -6.54 -4.93
C ALA A 108 -13.32 -5.68 -5.74
N ARG A 109 -13.10 -6.04 -7.03
CA ARG A 109 -12.25 -5.25 -7.95
C ARG A 109 -12.77 -3.83 -8.14
N SER A 110 -14.08 -3.66 -8.31
CA SER A 110 -14.72 -2.33 -8.41
C SER A 110 -14.57 -1.50 -7.13
N LEU A 111 -14.74 -2.10 -5.95
CA LEU A 111 -14.63 -1.41 -4.67
C LEU A 111 -13.18 -0.95 -4.40
N VAL A 112 -12.19 -1.84 -4.58
CA VAL A 112 -10.77 -1.49 -4.46
C VAL A 112 -10.39 -0.36 -5.42
N PHE A 113 -10.87 -0.39 -6.67
CA PHE A 113 -10.63 0.70 -7.62
C PHE A 113 -11.25 2.03 -7.16
N ASN A 114 -12.52 2.00 -6.71
CA ASN A 114 -13.24 3.19 -6.29
C ASN A 114 -12.64 3.83 -5.03
N LEU A 115 -12.29 3.04 -4.01
CA LEU A 115 -11.64 3.53 -2.79
C LEU A 115 -10.26 4.13 -3.11
N ARG A 116 -9.44 3.46 -3.93
CA ARG A 116 -8.14 3.97 -4.39
C ARG A 116 -8.23 5.27 -5.20
N LYS A 117 -9.41 5.62 -5.74
CA LYS A 117 -9.68 6.93 -6.38
C LYS A 117 -10.27 7.95 -5.40
N ASN A 118 -11.08 7.51 -4.44
CA ASN A 118 -11.75 8.34 -3.44
C ASN A 118 -11.03 8.20 -2.10
N ILE A 119 -9.82 8.77 -2.06
CA ILE A 119 -8.87 8.59 -0.96
C ILE A 119 -9.48 8.97 0.40
N GLY A 120 -10.17 10.12 0.49
CA GLY A 120 -10.82 10.55 1.74
C GLY A 120 -11.96 9.63 2.22
N LEU A 121 -12.61 8.87 1.34
CA LEU A 121 -13.54 7.82 1.77
C LEU A 121 -12.79 6.60 2.34
N THR A 122 -11.59 6.32 1.86
CA THR A 122 -10.74 5.25 2.41
C THR A 122 -10.25 5.62 3.81
N ASP A 123 -9.92 6.88 4.04
CA ASP A 123 -9.57 7.39 5.37
C ASP A 123 -10.76 7.28 6.34
N GLN A 124 -11.96 7.72 5.92
CA GLN A 124 -13.20 7.58 6.71
C GLN A 124 -13.58 6.12 7.03
N ILE A 125 -13.09 5.15 6.26
CA ILE A 125 -13.32 3.71 6.52
C ILE A 125 -12.34 3.14 7.56
N ILE A 126 -11.17 3.76 7.72
CA ILE A 126 -10.18 3.33 8.72
C ILE A 126 -10.56 3.84 10.13
N LEU A 127 -11.20 5.02 10.19
CA LEU A 127 -11.57 5.74 11.41
C LEU A 127 -12.92 5.30 12.00
#